data_AF-A0A8J7UA51-F1
#
_entry.id   AF-A0A8J7UA51-F1
#
_cell.length_a   1.000
_cell.length_b   1.000
_cell.length_c   1.000
_cell.angle_alpha   90.00
_cell.angle_beta   90.00
_cell.angle_gamma   90.00
#
_symmetry.space_group_name_H-M   'P 1'
#
loop_
_entity.id
_entity.type
_entity.pdbx_description
1 polymer ?
#
loop_
_entity_poly.entity_id
_entity_poly.type
_entity_poly.pdbx_seq_one_letter_code
_entity_poly.pdbx_strand_id
1 'polypeptide(L)'
;MLKRRVGLLRDRKGISGTAAGALLSIAVLLLYLQFISTLQGAEAAFWAVFGFLKWLAGAMGHPHLFDEFEAPIEELQGTPFWPMAVYTLSLAFMSSILYGTFWGTREIVNATTKILAWGRSRREERHVFRDRGEKKSRSWRKSIPVNLPRARVFKKRRGKVSGEVDATRVQRKELEAWKEPLKGQWWHLRYGQAITLQEGKLGELIEKARALFPTERSPDGSYIELANALGMSASALRNTVGKGRDSMTVKNLMKLLDLLEIPYDALTPYIKSVGSTSHKEAIINPKFPIDMECPNGGRLLAAALKDGHIERDTHRFYYWNYDPENRRIIAEAVQRIFGDVDPYVIHDRKGKEYGIRLDSSVIGDMLVRAGAVEGSKVEQEHHLPDMITFGDHRIAKAYYEQSIRDDGNIDNHGYQIRIIGTHEIRTKLTSEYLAMTDYIHWQDKTLPSGAKESFVTLTKEVKIDLPNEVKSIYDRFIENMKKEWVPVILKEEAQVLERTFGVKAEIIPMKIYKGEKKGFRGEWQILVLGKENFEKMKRQLDSVWREEGDVER
;
A
#
# COMPACT_ATOMS: atom_id res chain seq x y z
N MET A 1 -7.14 -22.13 1.70
CA MET A 1 -8.02 -21.53 0.65
C MET A 1 -7.23 -20.51 -0.16
N LEU A 2 -6.93 -20.81 -1.43
CA LEU A 2 -6.17 -19.95 -2.34
C LEU A 2 -7.05 -18.80 -2.89
N LYS A 3 -6.80 -17.55 -2.47
CA LYS A 3 -7.28 -16.36 -3.20
C LYS A 3 -6.41 -16.16 -4.45
N ARG A 4 -6.78 -16.80 -5.55
CA ARG A 4 -6.25 -16.50 -6.90
C ARG A 4 -6.54 -15.04 -7.22
N ARG A 5 -5.55 -14.32 -7.77
CA ARG A 5 -5.76 -13.01 -8.40
C ARG A 5 -6.77 -13.18 -9.52
N VAL A 6 -7.97 -12.66 -9.29
CA VAL A 6 -9.08 -12.65 -10.24
C VAL A 6 -8.69 -11.66 -11.33
N GLY A 7 -8.21 -12.18 -12.47
CA GLY A 7 -8.12 -11.37 -13.68
C GLY A 7 -9.53 -10.92 -14.05
N LEU A 8 -9.66 -9.69 -14.59
CA LEU A 8 -10.92 -8.97 -14.86
C LEU A 8 -11.99 -9.77 -15.67
N LEU A 9 -11.63 -10.94 -16.20
CA LEU A 9 -12.46 -11.79 -17.07
C LEU A 9 -12.68 -13.21 -16.54
N ARG A 10 -12.06 -13.61 -15.43
CA ARG A 10 -12.18 -14.98 -14.88
C ARG A 10 -13.04 -14.98 -13.62
N ASP A 11 -13.97 -15.92 -13.51
CA ASP A 11 -14.78 -16.11 -12.31
C ASP A 11 -13.94 -16.65 -11.13
N ARG A 12 -14.58 -16.87 -9.97
CA ARG A 12 -13.92 -17.42 -8.76
C ARG A 12 -13.30 -18.81 -8.98
N LYS A 13 -13.70 -19.55 -10.02
CA LYS A 13 -13.14 -20.86 -10.41
C LYS A 13 -12.02 -20.74 -11.44
N GLY A 14 -11.75 -19.55 -11.98
CA GLY A 14 -10.74 -19.31 -13.01
C GLY A 14 -11.25 -19.52 -14.44
N ILE A 15 -12.57 -19.64 -14.62
CA ILE A 15 -13.20 -19.81 -15.93
C ILE A 15 -13.42 -18.43 -16.52
N SER A 16 -12.95 -18.21 -17.75
CA SER A 16 -13.17 -16.95 -18.46
C SER A 16 -14.67 -16.84 -18.77
N GLY A 17 -15.36 -15.81 -18.30
CA GLY A 17 -16.80 -15.62 -18.58
C GLY A 17 -17.10 -15.63 -20.08
N THR A 18 -16.16 -15.12 -20.88
CA THR A 18 -16.17 -15.21 -22.36
C THR A 18 -16.05 -16.63 -22.90
N ALA A 19 -15.23 -17.49 -22.29
CA ALA A 19 -15.10 -18.89 -22.72
C ALA A 19 -16.34 -19.71 -22.35
N ALA A 20 -16.92 -19.46 -21.16
CA ALA A 20 -18.18 -20.06 -20.75
C ALA A 20 -19.34 -19.62 -21.66
N GLY A 21 -19.40 -18.32 -22.00
CA GLY A 21 -20.38 -17.79 -22.94
C GLY A 21 -20.27 -18.43 -24.33
N ALA A 22 -19.06 -18.54 -24.88
CA ALA A 22 -18.83 -19.18 -26.18
C ALA A 22 -19.22 -20.66 -26.18
N LEU A 23 -18.87 -21.42 -25.13
CA LEU A 23 -19.25 -22.82 -25.00
C LEU A 23 -20.76 -23.01 -24.85
N LEU A 24 -21.43 -22.12 -24.11
CA LEU A 24 -22.88 -22.13 -23.98
C LEU A 24 -23.55 -21.84 -25.33
N SER A 25 -23.06 -20.86 -26.10
CA SER A 25 -23.55 -20.58 -27.45
C SER A 25 -23.38 -21.78 -28.38
N ILE A 26 -22.23 -22.47 -28.34
CA ILE A 26 -22.01 -23.69 -29.13
C ILE A 26 -22.97 -24.81 -28.70
N ALA A 27 -23.17 -25.02 -27.40
CA ALA A 27 -24.10 -26.03 -26.90
C ALA A 27 -25.55 -25.77 -27.31
N VAL A 28 -25.99 -24.50 -27.26
CA VAL A 28 -27.33 -24.09 -27.73
C VAL A 28 -27.48 -24.33 -29.23
N LEU A 29 -26.46 -24.02 -30.04
CA LEU A 29 -26.47 -24.29 -31.48
C LEU A 29 -26.56 -25.79 -31.79
N LEU A 30 -25.82 -26.63 -31.06
CA LEU A 30 -25.83 -28.07 -31.24
C LEU A 30 -27.18 -28.70 -30.84
N LEU A 31 -27.76 -28.26 -29.72
CA LEU A 31 -29.12 -28.69 -29.32
C LEU A 31 -30.14 -28.28 -30.37
N TYR A 32 -30.05 -27.06 -30.88
CA TYR A 32 -30.99 -26.56 -31.89
C TYR A 32 -30.88 -27.31 -33.23
N LEU A 33 -29.65 -27.63 -33.67
CA LEU A 33 -29.39 -28.48 -34.84
C LEU A 33 -30.01 -29.87 -34.69
N GLN A 34 -29.98 -30.43 -33.48
CA GLN A 34 -30.60 -31.71 -33.19
C GLN A 34 -32.13 -31.65 -33.31
N PHE A 35 -32.77 -30.58 -32.85
CA PHE A 35 -34.22 -30.40 -32.97
C PHE A 35 -34.70 -30.15 -34.41
N ILE A 36 -33.99 -29.34 -35.22
CA ILE A 36 -34.40 -29.08 -36.61
C ILE A 36 -34.33 -30.32 -37.50
N SER A 37 -33.50 -31.32 -37.14
CA SER A 37 -33.33 -32.54 -37.92
C SER A 37 -34.62 -33.36 -38.09
N THR A 38 -35.68 -33.03 -37.33
CA THR A 38 -37.02 -33.61 -37.47
C THR A 38 -38.06 -32.52 -37.75
N LEU A 39 -39.07 -32.82 -38.57
CA LEU A 39 -40.11 -31.85 -38.94
C LEU A 39 -40.86 -31.29 -37.71
N GLN A 40 -41.22 -32.17 -36.77
CA GLN A 40 -41.87 -31.80 -35.51
C GLN A 40 -40.94 -31.02 -34.57
N GLY A 41 -39.65 -31.35 -34.56
CA GLY A 41 -38.66 -30.64 -33.76
C GLY A 41 -38.37 -29.23 -34.30
N ALA A 42 -38.41 -29.02 -35.61
CA ALA A 42 -38.29 -27.68 -36.22
C ALA A 42 -39.45 -26.77 -35.81
N GLU A 43 -40.68 -27.28 -35.79
CA GLU A 43 -41.86 -26.54 -35.34
C GLU A 43 -41.81 -26.20 -33.84
N ALA A 44 -41.44 -27.16 -33.00
CA ALA A 44 -41.26 -26.91 -31.57
C ALA A 44 -40.14 -25.89 -31.30
N ALA A 45 -39.03 -25.98 -32.02
CA ALA A 45 -37.91 -25.05 -31.91
C ALA A 45 -38.27 -23.64 -32.39
N PHE A 46 -39.07 -23.53 -33.46
CA PHE A 46 -39.60 -22.26 -33.94
C PHE A 46 -40.44 -21.55 -32.87
N TRP A 47 -41.45 -22.22 -32.32
CA TRP A 47 -42.33 -21.63 -31.31
C TRP A 47 -41.61 -21.28 -30.02
N ALA A 48 -40.64 -22.09 -29.59
CA ALA A 48 -39.82 -21.79 -28.42
C ALA A 48 -39.00 -20.50 -28.61
N VAL A 49 -38.35 -20.33 -29.76
CA VAL A 49 -37.58 -19.13 -30.08
C VAL A 49 -38.48 -17.91 -30.27
N PHE A 50 -39.57 -18.06 -31.02
CA PHE A 50 -40.53 -16.98 -31.27
C PHE A 50 -41.17 -16.48 -29.97
N GLY A 51 -41.61 -17.40 -29.11
CA GLY A 51 -42.15 -17.08 -27.78
C GLY A 51 -41.13 -16.38 -26.88
N PHE A 52 -39.86 -16.81 -26.89
CA PHE A 52 -38.80 -16.13 -26.15
C PHE A 52 -38.55 -14.70 -26.65
N LEU A 53 -38.53 -14.49 -27.97
CA LEU A 53 -38.36 -13.16 -28.56
C LEU A 53 -39.53 -12.23 -28.23
N LYS A 54 -40.77 -12.72 -28.29
CA LYS A 54 -41.97 -11.97 -27.90
C LYS A 54 -41.93 -11.57 -26.43
N TRP A 55 -41.53 -12.50 -25.55
CA TRP A 55 -41.32 -12.20 -24.13
C TRP A 55 -40.24 -11.13 -23.91
N LEU A 56 -39.10 -11.24 -24.60
CA LEU A 56 -38.01 -10.27 -24.49
C LEU A 56 -38.43 -8.88 -24.96
N ALA A 57 -39.16 -8.78 -26.07
CA ALA A 57 -39.69 -7.51 -26.57
C ALA A 57 -40.67 -6.88 -25.56
N GLY A 58 -41.54 -7.68 -24.94
CA GLY A 58 -42.40 -7.24 -23.84
C GLY A 58 -41.60 -6.70 -22.65
N ALA A 59 -40.54 -7.39 -22.22
CA ALA A 59 -39.66 -6.93 -21.13
C ALA A 59 -38.92 -5.62 -21.44
N MET A 60 -38.68 -5.32 -22.72
CA MET A 60 -38.09 -4.06 -23.19
C MET A 60 -39.12 -2.96 -23.45
N GLY A 61 -40.41 -3.19 -23.21
CA GLY A 61 -41.47 -2.20 -23.41
C GLY A 61 -42.04 -2.13 -24.83
N HIS A 62 -41.80 -3.17 -25.65
CA HIS A 62 -42.31 -3.29 -27.02
C HIS A 62 -43.18 -4.55 -27.20
N PRO A 63 -44.30 -4.71 -26.46
CA PRO A 63 -45.09 -5.94 -26.48
C PRO A 63 -45.73 -6.26 -27.83
N HIS A 64 -46.01 -5.25 -28.65
CA HIS A 64 -46.71 -5.38 -29.94
C HIS A 64 -45.80 -5.61 -31.15
N LEU A 65 -44.49 -5.71 -30.94
CA LEU A 65 -43.51 -5.74 -32.03
C LEU A 65 -43.70 -6.93 -33.00
N PHE A 66 -44.30 -8.02 -32.53
CA PHE A 66 -44.47 -9.25 -33.30
C PHE A 66 -45.91 -9.53 -33.73
N ASP A 67 -46.87 -8.67 -33.35
CA ASP A 67 -48.30 -8.90 -33.63
C ASP A 67 -48.58 -8.92 -35.15
N GLU A 68 -47.92 -8.03 -35.91
CA GLU A 68 -48.01 -8.00 -37.39
C GLU A 68 -47.36 -9.21 -38.06
N PHE A 69 -46.43 -9.89 -37.38
CA PHE A 69 -45.72 -11.06 -37.89
C PHE A 69 -46.46 -12.37 -37.55
N GLU A 70 -47.21 -12.38 -36.44
CA GLU A 70 -47.99 -13.54 -35.97
C GLU A 70 -49.18 -13.84 -36.88
N ALA A 71 -49.89 -12.82 -37.39
CA ALA A 71 -51.04 -13.01 -38.26
C ALA A 71 -50.75 -13.82 -39.55
N PRO A 72 -49.69 -13.55 -40.35
CA PRO A 72 -49.33 -14.40 -41.49
C PRO A 72 -48.86 -15.80 -41.10
N ILE A 73 -48.29 -15.99 -39.91
CA ILE A 73 -47.85 -17.30 -39.41
C ILE A 73 -49.07 -18.17 -39.11
N GLU A 74 -50.08 -17.60 -38.44
CA GLU A 74 -51.33 -18.30 -38.13
C GLU A 74 -52.10 -18.68 -39.40
N GLU A 75 -52.11 -17.82 -40.42
CA GLU A 75 -52.76 -18.11 -41.71
C GLU A 75 -52.05 -19.24 -42.47
N LEU A 76 -50.72 -19.33 -42.37
CA LEU A 76 -49.95 -20.41 -42.96
C LEU A 76 -50.09 -21.74 -42.19
N GLN A 77 -50.49 -21.69 -40.92
CA GLN A 77 -50.62 -22.87 -40.07
C GLN A 77 -51.73 -23.80 -40.58
N GLY A 78 -51.39 -25.07 -40.83
CA GLY A 78 -52.32 -26.04 -41.39
C GLY A 78 -52.37 -26.07 -42.92
N THR A 79 -51.65 -25.18 -43.61
CA THR A 79 -51.47 -25.27 -45.07
C THR A 79 -50.38 -26.30 -45.44
N PRO A 80 -50.36 -26.82 -46.68
CA PRO A 80 -49.26 -27.67 -47.16
C PRO A 80 -47.89 -26.98 -47.15
N PHE A 81 -47.86 -25.65 -47.12
CA PHE A 81 -46.64 -24.84 -47.10
C PHE A 81 -46.08 -24.63 -45.69
N TRP A 82 -46.84 -24.97 -44.63
CA TRP A 82 -46.45 -24.76 -43.24
C TRP A 82 -45.05 -25.31 -42.89
N PRO A 83 -44.69 -26.57 -43.23
CA PRO A 83 -43.38 -27.11 -42.88
C PRO A 83 -42.22 -26.35 -43.56
N MET A 84 -42.43 -25.88 -44.80
CA MET A 84 -41.42 -25.13 -45.55
C MET A 84 -41.24 -23.72 -44.98
N ALA A 85 -42.34 -23.06 -44.59
CA ALA A 85 -42.33 -21.76 -43.94
C ALA A 85 -41.62 -21.83 -42.58
N VAL A 86 -42.01 -22.79 -41.71
CA VAL A 86 -41.38 -23.03 -40.40
C VAL A 86 -39.89 -23.29 -40.55
N TYR A 87 -39.48 -24.12 -41.51
CA TYR A 87 -38.06 -24.41 -41.74
C TYR A 87 -37.26 -23.17 -42.17
N THR A 88 -37.81 -22.39 -43.10
CA THR A 88 -37.14 -21.19 -43.64
C THR A 88 -37.05 -20.09 -42.59
N LEU A 89 -38.12 -19.86 -41.83
CA LEU A 89 -38.14 -18.91 -40.73
C LEU A 89 -37.18 -19.33 -39.61
N SER A 90 -37.15 -20.61 -39.25
CA SER A 90 -36.20 -21.13 -38.26
C SER A 90 -34.75 -20.90 -38.68
N LEU A 91 -34.41 -21.11 -39.96
CA LEU A 91 -33.08 -20.80 -40.50
C LEU A 91 -32.75 -19.31 -40.47
N ALA A 92 -33.71 -18.45 -40.81
CA ALA A 92 -33.54 -17.00 -40.79
C ALA A 92 -33.32 -16.48 -39.35
N PHE A 93 -34.11 -16.96 -38.38
CA PHE A 93 -33.94 -16.64 -36.97
C PHE A 93 -32.58 -17.12 -36.44
N MET A 94 -32.17 -18.33 -36.79
CA MET A 94 -30.86 -18.85 -36.41
C MET A 94 -29.71 -18.03 -36.96
N SER A 95 -29.78 -17.68 -38.24
CA SER A 95 -28.77 -16.85 -38.88
C SER A 95 -28.66 -15.48 -38.19
N SER A 96 -29.80 -14.92 -37.78
CA SER A 96 -29.86 -13.63 -37.06
C SER A 96 -29.31 -13.72 -35.64
N ILE A 97 -29.63 -14.78 -34.90
CA ILE A 97 -29.08 -15.03 -33.54
C ILE A 97 -27.57 -15.26 -33.60
N LEU A 98 -27.10 -16.05 -34.58
CA LEU A 98 -25.67 -16.25 -34.84
C LEU A 98 -24.99 -14.93 -35.15
N TYR A 99 -25.52 -14.15 -36.08
CA TYR A 99 -24.96 -12.85 -36.42
C TYR A 99 -24.92 -11.90 -35.22
N GLY A 100 -26.00 -11.80 -34.44
CA GLY A 100 -26.08 -10.98 -33.23
C GLY A 100 -25.11 -11.41 -32.14
N THR A 101 -24.92 -12.71 -31.93
CA THR A 101 -23.95 -13.24 -30.95
C THR A 101 -22.51 -12.98 -31.39
N PHE A 102 -22.19 -13.14 -32.67
CA PHE A 102 -20.87 -12.78 -33.22
C PHE A 102 -20.60 -11.27 -33.09
N TRP A 103 -21.58 -10.44 -33.45
CA TRP A 103 -21.47 -8.98 -33.36
C TRP A 103 -21.31 -8.51 -31.90
N GLY A 104 -22.13 -9.02 -30.98
CA GLY A 104 -22.03 -8.70 -29.55
C GLY A 104 -20.70 -9.15 -28.95
N THR A 105 -20.20 -10.33 -29.32
CA THR A 105 -18.88 -10.82 -28.88
C THR A 105 -17.76 -9.90 -29.38
N ARG A 106 -17.83 -9.47 -30.64
CA ARG A 106 -16.86 -8.52 -31.22
C ARG A 106 -16.84 -7.19 -30.45
N GLU A 107 -17.99 -6.63 -30.11
CA GLU A 107 -18.06 -5.38 -29.35
C GLU A 107 -17.54 -5.52 -27.92
N ILE A 108 -17.87 -6.62 -27.23
CA ILE A 108 -17.33 -6.90 -25.88
C ILE A 108 -15.80 -7.03 -25.93
N VAL A 109 -15.25 -7.73 -26.93
CA VAL A 109 -13.79 -7.88 -27.11
C VAL A 109 -13.15 -6.53 -27.42
N ASN A 110 -13.75 -5.71 -28.28
CA ASN A 110 -13.27 -4.36 -28.60
C ASN A 110 -13.26 -3.46 -27.35
N ALA A 111 -14.35 -3.43 -26.59
CA ALA A 111 -14.45 -2.65 -25.35
C ALA A 111 -13.40 -3.09 -24.32
N THR A 112 -13.26 -4.41 -24.13
CA THR A 112 -12.27 -4.99 -23.21
C THR A 112 -10.84 -4.64 -23.64
N THR A 113 -10.55 -4.70 -24.94
CA THR A 113 -9.24 -4.35 -25.49
C THR A 113 -8.93 -2.86 -25.31
N LYS A 114 -9.91 -1.97 -25.52
CA LYS A 114 -9.78 -0.53 -25.24
C LYS A 114 -9.51 -0.25 -23.76
N ILE A 115 -10.21 -0.93 -22.84
CA ILE A 115 -9.98 -0.80 -21.39
C ILE A 115 -8.56 -1.28 -21.01
N LEU A 116 -8.11 -2.39 -21.58
CA LEU A 116 -6.76 -2.91 -21.33
C LEU A 116 -5.67 -1.98 -21.90
N ALA A 117 -5.88 -1.42 -23.10
CA ALA A 117 -4.98 -0.45 -23.71
C ALA A 117 -4.90 0.85 -22.88
N TRP A 118 -6.03 1.37 -22.43
CA TRP A 118 -6.10 2.51 -21.52
C TRP A 118 -5.34 2.24 -20.21
N GLY A 119 -5.50 1.04 -19.65
CA GLY A 119 -4.78 0.61 -18.46
C GLY A 119 -3.26 0.44 -18.64
N ARG A 120 -2.76 0.23 -19.87
CA ARG A 120 -1.32 0.25 -20.18
C ARG A 120 -0.81 1.68 -20.34
N SER A 121 -1.52 2.49 -21.14
CA SER A 121 -1.19 3.89 -21.37
C SER A 121 -1.08 4.68 -20.05
N ARG A 122 -2.00 4.47 -19.10
CA ARG A 122 -1.90 5.09 -17.77
C ARG A 122 -0.69 4.66 -16.94
N ARG A 123 -0.21 3.43 -17.10
CA ARG A 123 1.01 2.97 -16.40
C ARG A 123 2.25 3.62 -16.99
N GLU A 124 2.30 3.74 -18.32
CA GLU A 124 3.38 4.45 -19.02
C GLU A 124 3.39 5.94 -18.67
N GLU A 125 2.22 6.61 -18.65
CA GLU A 125 2.13 8.02 -18.21
C GLU A 125 2.63 8.22 -16.77
N ARG A 126 2.30 7.31 -15.84
CA ARG A 126 2.81 7.38 -14.46
C ARG A 126 4.33 7.20 -14.40
N HIS A 127 4.90 6.30 -15.21
CA HIS A 127 6.35 6.16 -15.32
C HIS A 127 7.00 7.44 -15.86
N VAL A 128 6.44 8.07 -16.89
CA VAL A 128 6.93 9.34 -17.44
C VAL A 128 6.81 10.49 -16.44
N PHE A 129 5.73 10.56 -15.66
CA PHE A 129 5.57 11.54 -14.59
C PHE A 129 6.62 11.36 -13.49
N ARG A 130 6.92 10.11 -13.11
CA ARG A 130 7.98 9.79 -12.14
C ARG A 130 9.35 10.25 -12.63
N ASP A 131 9.69 9.94 -13.87
CA ASP A 131 10.96 10.34 -14.47
C ASP A 131 11.09 11.86 -14.57
N ARG A 132 10.00 12.58 -14.87
CA ARG A 132 9.98 14.06 -14.86
C ARG A 132 10.10 14.63 -13.44
N GLY A 133 9.47 14.01 -12.45
CA GLY A 133 9.58 14.39 -11.03
C GLY A 133 11.00 14.21 -10.50
N GLU A 134 11.64 13.09 -10.81
CA GLU A 134 13.04 12.82 -10.44
C GLU A 134 14.01 13.78 -11.15
N LYS A 135 13.78 14.09 -12.43
CA LYS A 135 14.58 15.09 -13.16
C LYS A 135 14.43 16.50 -12.55
N LYS A 136 13.21 16.90 -12.16
CA LYS A 136 12.97 18.18 -11.47
C LYS A 136 13.60 18.21 -10.06
N SER A 137 13.52 17.13 -9.31
CA SER A 137 14.18 17.02 -7.99
C SER A 137 15.71 17.12 -8.11
N ARG A 138 16.29 16.45 -9.12
CA ARG A 138 17.73 16.56 -9.44
C ARG A 138 18.13 17.96 -9.91
N SER A 139 17.31 18.64 -10.72
CA SER A 139 17.59 20.02 -11.13
C SER A 139 17.47 20.99 -9.95
N TRP A 140 16.48 20.78 -9.07
CA TRP A 140 16.27 21.62 -7.89
C TRP A 140 17.43 21.51 -6.89
N ARG A 141 17.96 20.31 -6.66
CA ARG A 141 19.19 20.12 -5.86
C ARG A 141 20.43 20.74 -6.48
N LYS A 142 20.51 20.84 -7.82
CA LYS A 142 21.61 21.51 -8.53
C LYS A 142 21.45 23.03 -8.57
N SER A 143 20.23 23.55 -8.43
CA SER A 143 19.95 24.99 -8.45
C SER A 143 19.94 25.65 -7.07
N ILE A 144 20.21 24.90 -5.98
CA ILE A 144 20.59 25.52 -4.71
C ILE A 144 22.06 25.92 -4.88
N PRO A 145 22.37 27.21 -5.04
CA PRO A 145 23.75 27.64 -5.14
C PRO A 145 24.39 27.44 -3.78
N VAL A 146 25.27 26.45 -3.66
CA VAL A 146 26.23 26.33 -2.55
C VAL A 146 27.29 27.41 -2.75
N ASN A 147 26.89 28.67 -2.74
CA ASN A 147 27.78 29.80 -2.51
C ASN A 147 27.84 30.01 -0.99
N LEU A 148 28.55 29.11 -0.31
CA LEU A 148 29.17 29.45 0.95
C LEU A 148 30.04 30.68 0.69
N PRO A 149 29.84 31.80 1.40
CA PRO A 149 30.70 32.95 1.26
C PRO A 149 32.10 32.50 1.66
N ARG A 150 33.05 32.53 0.71
CA ARG A 150 34.47 32.54 1.06
C ARG A 150 34.68 33.80 1.90
N ALA A 151 34.64 33.63 3.22
CA ALA A 151 34.94 34.68 4.17
C ALA A 151 36.35 35.20 3.86
N ARG A 152 36.43 36.40 3.28
CA ARG A 152 37.68 37.15 3.25
C ARG A 152 38.09 37.35 4.70
N VAL A 153 39.23 36.76 5.06
CA VAL A 153 39.90 36.94 6.34
C VAL A 153 40.30 38.40 6.46
N PHE A 154 39.37 39.24 6.89
CA PHE A 154 39.68 40.53 7.46
C PHE A 154 40.27 40.26 8.84
N LYS A 155 41.56 40.57 9.00
CA LYS A 155 42.22 40.70 10.31
C LYS A 155 41.53 41.82 11.09
N LYS A 156 40.38 41.53 11.71
CA LYS A 156 39.72 42.41 12.65
C LYS A 156 39.98 41.87 14.05
N ARG A 157 40.45 42.76 14.92
CA ARG A 157 40.91 42.53 16.29
C ARG A 157 39.97 41.60 17.06
N ARG A 158 40.58 40.67 17.80
CA ARG A 158 39.97 39.77 18.79
C ARG A 158 39.06 40.56 19.75
N GLY A 159 37.77 40.61 19.42
CA GLY A 159 36.69 40.77 20.40
C GLY A 159 36.16 39.37 20.71
N LYS A 160 36.40 38.89 21.91
CA LYS A 160 36.00 37.57 22.40
C LYS A 160 34.50 37.62 22.74
N VAL A 161 33.61 37.37 21.77
CA VAL A 161 32.16 37.36 21.98
C VAL A 161 31.49 36.18 21.24
N SER A 162 31.02 35.22 22.04
CA SER A 162 29.80 34.38 21.93
C SER A 162 29.36 33.70 20.63
N GLY A 163 30.25 33.16 19.79
CA GLY A 163 29.85 32.37 18.60
C GLY A 163 29.19 31.01 18.90
N GLU A 164 29.32 30.47 20.11
CA GLU A 164 28.82 29.14 20.48
C GLU A 164 27.30 29.12 20.72
N VAL A 165 26.73 30.25 21.16
CA VAL A 165 25.30 30.36 21.50
C VAL A 165 24.40 30.31 20.25
N ASP A 166 24.87 30.83 19.11
CA ASP A 166 24.08 30.85 17.87
C ASP A 166 24.00 29.48 17.19
N ALA A 167 25.08 28.68 17.24
CA ALA A 167 25.07 27.32 16.66
C ALA A 167 24.10 26.39 17.43
N THR A 168 24.09 26.46 18.76
CA THR A 168 23.17 25.68 19.60
C THR A 168 21.70 26.10 19.38
N ARG A 169 21.46 27.40 19.14
CA ARG A 169 20.09 27.92 18.89
C ARG A 169 19.53 27.48 17.54
N VAL A 170 20.37 27.45 16.49
CA VAL A 170 19.97 26.95 15.16
C VAL A 170 19.66 25.45 15.23
N GLN A 171 20.54 24.65 15.85
CA GLN A 171 20.30 23.22 16.05
C GLN A 171 19.03 22.94 16.85
N ARG A 172 18.73 23.74 17.89
CA ARG A 172 17.50 23.58 18.67
C ARG A 172 16.24 23.88 17.87
N LYS A 173 16.26 24.91 17.02
CA LYS A 173 15.11 25.24 16.14
C LYS A 173 14.89 24.17 15.07
N GLU A 174 15.96 23.65 14.48
CA GLU A 174 15.88 22.51 13.56
C GLU A 174 15.37 21.27 14.31
N LEU A 175 15.77 21.09 15.57
CA LEU A 175 15.31 20.00 16.43
C LEU A 175 13.81 20.09 16.76
N GLU A 176 13.29 21.30 16.98
CA GLU A 176 11.86 21.51 17.23
C GLU A 176 11.03 21.36 15.96
N ALA A 177 11.56 21.77 14.80
CA ALA A 177 10.87 21.68 13.52
C ALA A 177 10.59 20.24 13.07
N TRP A 178 11.45 19.26 13.39
CA TRP A 178 11.18 17.85 13.05
C TRP A 178 10.17 17.16 13.99
N LYS A 179 9.93 17.73 15.18
CA LYS A 179 8.98 17.14 16.15
C LYS A 179 7.53 17.41 15.81
N GLU A 180 7.21 18.56 15.22
CA GLU A 180 5.83 18.89 14.85
C GLU A 180 5.17 17.84 13.93
N PRO A 181 5.83 17.33 12.87
CA PRO A 181 5.29 16.26 12.03
C PRO A 181 4.94 14.96 12.77
N LEU A 182 5.56 14.70 13.93
CA LEU A 182 5.37 13.47 14.71
C LEU A 182 4.13 13.50 15.60
N LYS A 183 3.53 14.68 15.77
CA LYS A 183 2.28 14.86 16.52
C LYS A 183 1.14 15.10 15.54
N GLY A 184 0.45 14.00 15.21
CA GLY A 184 -0.67 14.03 14.28
C GLY A 184 -1.94 14.51 14.97
N GLN A 185 -2.40 15.72 14.65
CA GLN A 185 -3.75 16.16 14.98
C GLN A 185 -4.74 15.65 13.93
N TRP A 186 -6.03 15.58 14.25
CA TRP A 186 -7.03 15.06 13.32
C TRP A 186 -7.15 15.91 12.05
N TRP A 187 -6.92 17.23 12.15
CA TRP A 187 -6.91 18.14 11.00
C TRP A 187 -5.61 18.06 10.18
N HIS A 188 -4.57 17.36 10.67
CA HIS A 188 -3.38 17.04 9.89
C HIS A 188 -3.58 15.80 9.01
N LEU A 189 -4.69 15.05 9.15
CA LEU A 189 -4.95 13.85 8.36
C LEU A 189 -5.29 14.19 6.90
N ARG A 190 -5.26 13.21 5.99
CA ARG A 190 -5.65 13.45 4.59
C ARG A 190 -7.09 13.94 4.53
N TYR A 191 -7.32 14.93 3.68
CA TYR A 191 -8.62 15.51 3.39
C TYR A 191 -9.74 14.52 3.04
N GLY A 192 -9.38 13.35 2.49
CA GLY A 192 -10.33 12.28 2.16
C GLY A 192 -10.67 11.33 3.31
N GLN A 193 -9.94 11.36 4.44
CA GLN A 193 -10.28 10.54 5.60
C GLN A 193 -11.60 10.98 6.19
N ALA A 194 -12.43 10.03 6.65
CA ALA A 194 -13.63 10.37 7.39
C ALA A 194 -13.34 10.42 8.89
N ILE A 195 -13.95 11.40 9.56
CA ILE A 195 -14.04 11.53 11.01
C ILE A 195 -15.48 11.23 11.38
N THR A 196 -15.67 10.35 12.34
CA THR A 196 -16.98 10.07 12.92
C THR A 196 -17.05 10.68 14.31
N LEU A 197 -18.04 11.51 14.55
CA LEU A 197 -18.30 12.14 15.85
C LEU A 197 -19.28 11.31 16.67
N GLN A 198 -19.31 11.53 17.98
CA GLN A 198 -20.29 10.91 18.88
C GLN A 198 -21.53 11.79 19.06
N GLU A 199 -22.60 11.17 19.56
CA GLU A 199 -23.77 11.85 20.14
C GLU A 199 -24.49 12.84 19.21
N GLY A 200 -24.52 12.62 17.90
CA GLY A 200 -25.19 13.55 16.98
C GLY A 200 -24.46 14.89 16.83
N LYS A 201 -23.23 15.01 17.35
CA LYS A 201 -22.50 16.29 17.38
C LYS A 201 -22.32 16.91 16.00
N LEU A 202 -22.17 16.07 14.98
CA LEU A 202 -22.07 16.54 13.60
C LEU A 202 -23.39 17.17 13.14
N GLY A 203 -24.53 16.58 13.50
CA GLY A 203 -25.86 17.13 13.26
C GLY A 203 -26.01 18.51 13.89
N GLU A 204 -25.63 18.67 15.17
CA GLU A 204 -25.68 19.97 15.86
C GLU A 204 -24.87 21.05 15.13
N LEU A 205 -23.65 20.73 14.71
CA LEU A 205 -22.79 21.66 13.98
C LEU A 205 -23.39 22.04 12.63
N ILE A 206 -23.96 21.07 11.90
CA ILE A 206 -24.61 21.32 10.62
C ILE A 206 -25.85 22.22 10.81
N GLU A 207 -26.69 21.96 11.81
CA GLU A 207 -27.87 22.79 12.09
C GLU A 207 -27.47 24.22 12.48
N LYS A 208 -26.44 24.37 13.33
CA LYS A 208 -25.89 25.68 13.69
C LYS A 208 -25.37 26.44 12.46
N ALA A 209 -24.66 25.76 11.56
CA ALA A 209 -24.15 26.37 10.34
C ALA A 209 -25.27 26.68 9.33
N ARG A 210 -26.33 25.86 9.29
CA ARG A 210 -27.47 26.06 8.39
C ARG A 210 -28.18 27.37 8.71
N ALA A 211 -28.34 27.69 9.99
CA ALA A 211 -28.97 28.92 10.47
C ALA A 211 -28.27 30.21 9.97
N LEU A 212 -27.02 30.14 9.51
CA LEU A 212 -26.29 31.27 8.91
C LEU A 212 -26.75 31.60 7.47
N PHE A 213 -27.57 30.76 6.84
CA PHE A 213 -28.01 30.92 5.45
C PHE A 213 -29.55 30.92 5.31
N PRO A 214 -30.28 31.86 5.93
CA PRO A 214 -31.72 31.97 5.78
C PRO A 214 -32.11 32.32 4.34
N THR A 215 -33.27 31.83 3.90
CA THR A 215 -33.86 32.15 2.60
C THR A 215 -35.34 32.43 2.77
N GLU A 216 -35.98 33.07 1.79
CA GLU A 216 -37.44 33.31 1.82
C GLU A 216 -38.24 32.02 2.02
N ARG A 217 -37.78 30.91 1.43
CA ARG A 217 -38.45 29.60 1.52
C ARG A 217 -38.04 28.78 2.75
N SER A 218 -36.98 29.17 3.43
CA SER A 218 -36.44 28.46 4.61
C SER A 218 -35.83 29.49 5.57
N PRO A 219 -36.67 30.15 6.39
CA PRO A 219 -36.22 31.17 7.34
C PRO A 219 -35.20 30.63 8.36
N ASP A 220 -35.32 29.35 8.72
CA ASP A 220 -34.40 28.66 9.65
C ASP A 220 -33.11 28.14 8.99
N GLY A 221 -32.85 28.57 7.74
CA GLY A 221 -31.65 28.24 6.99
C GLY A 221 -31.84 27.22 5.87
N SER A 222 -31.05 27.33 4.81
CA SER A 222 -31.10 26.46 3.63
C SER A 222 -29.92 25.50 3.56
N TYR A 223 -30.21 24.19 3.49
CA TYR A 223 -29.17 23.17 3.23
C TYR A 223 -28.49 23.32 1.87
N ILE A 224 -29.17 23.92 0.88
CA ILE A 224 -28.61 24.13 -0.45
C ILE A 224 -27.51 25.19 -0.37
N GLU A 225 -27.80 26.30 0.30
CA GLU A 225 -26.84 27.39 0.49
C GLU A 225 -25.66 26.96 1.36
N LEU A 226 -25.91 26.26 2.47
CA LEU A 226 -24.84 25.69 3.30
C LEU A 226 -23.96 24.71 2.50
N ALA A 227 -24.57 23.82 1.69
CA ALA A 227 -23.82 22.88 0.88
C ALA A 227 -22.97 23.59 -0.20
N ASN A 228 -23.50 24.66 -0.80
CA ASN A 228 -22.76 25.52 -1.73
C ASN A 228 -21.55 26.17 -1.03
N ALA A 229 -21.74 26.73 0.17
CA ALA A 229 -20.67 27.33 0.96
C ALA A 229 -19.56 26.32 1.33
N LEU A 230 -19.94 25.08 1.69
CA LEU A 230 -18.99 24.00 1.97
C LEU A 230 -18.36 23.40 0.70
N GLY A 231 -18.93 23.67 -0.48
CA GLY A 231 -18.51 23.07 -1.75
C GLY A 231 -18.79 21.57 -1.81
N MET A 232 -19.97 21.15 -1.36
CA MET A 232 -20.43 19.76 -1.39
C MET A 232 -21.88 19.65 -1.87
N SER A 233 -22.38 18.42 -2.11
CA SER A 233 -23.77 18.26 -2.56
C SER A 233 -24.76 18.40 -1.40
N ALA A 234 -25.87 19.11 -1.62
CA ALA A 234 -26.94 19.24 -0.63
C ALA A 234 -27.52 17.87 -0.22
N SER A 235 -27.55 16.90 -1.14
CA SER A 235 -27.96 15.53 -0.85
C SER A 235 -27.02 14.84 0.15
N ALA A 236 -25.70 15.01 0.02
CA ALA A 236 -24.76 14.44 0.99
C ALA A 236 -24.99 15.01 2.38
N LEU A 237 -25.13 16.34 2.50
CA LEU A 237 -25.38 17.03 3.76
C LEU A 237 -26.71 16.62 4.41
N ARG A 238 -27.80 16.58 3.63
CA ARG A 238 -29.10 16.10 4.12
C ARG A 238 -29.07 14.63 4.55
N ASN A 239 -28.33 13.78 3.83
CA ASN A 239 -28.17 12.38 4.23
C ASN A 239 -27.36 12.24 5.52
N THR A 240 -26.39 13.12 5.76
CA THR A 240 -25.64 13.17 7.02
C THR A 240 -26.58 13.44 8.19
N VAL A 241 -27.40 14.50 8.12
CA VAL A 241 -28.36 14.84 9.18
C VAL A 241 -29.53 13.84 9.26
N GLY A 242 -30.23 13.60 8.15
CA GLY A 242 -31.49 12.84 8.14
C GLY A 242 -31.35 11.34 8.40
N LYS A 243 -30.17 10.76 8.18
CA LYS A 243 -29.89 9.34 8.52
C LYS A 243 -29.13 9.20 9.84
N GLY A 244 -28.91 10.28 10.59
CA GLY A 244 -28.09 10.27 11.81
C GLY A 244 -26.67 9.77 11.55
N ARG A 245 -26.08 10.10 10.39
CA ARG A 245 -24.70 9.72 10.10
C ARG A 245 -23.78 10.79 10.67
N ASP A 246 -23.07 10.45 11.73
CA ASP A 246 -22.11 11.38 12.35
C ASP A 246 -20.74 11.39 11.68
N SER A 247 -20.65 11.08 10.38
CA SER A 247 -19.38 10.97 9.67
C SER A 247 -19.22 12.01 8.56
N MET A 248 -18.07 12.69 8.53
CA MET A 248 -17.71 13.68 7.52
C MET A 248 -16.21 13.60 7.19
N THR A 249 -15.84 13.92 5.95
CA THR A 249 -14.43 13.98 5.58
C THR A 249 -13.71 15.12 6.30
N VAL A 250 -12.42 14.95 6.62
CA VAL A 250 -11.57 15.97 7.27
C VAL A 250 -11.70 17.32 6.58
N LYS A 251 -11.65 17.34 5.24
CA LYS A 251 -11.79 18.58 4.44
C LYS A 251 -13.10 19.32 4.70
N ASN A 252 -14.22 18.60 4.68
CA ASN A 252 -15.53 19.24 4.82
C ASN A 252 -15.80 19.63 6.28
N LEU A 253 -15.27 18.85 7.22
CA LEU A 253 -15.36 19.14 8.64
C LEU A 253 -14.56 20.40 8.99
N MET A 254 -13.34 20.55 8.49
CA MET A 254 -12.55 21.79 8.67
C MET A 254 -13.30 23.01 8.14
N LYS A 255 -13.83 22.95 6.91
CA LYS A 255 -14.63 24.05 6.34
C LYS A 255 -15.85 24.39 7.19
N LEU A 256 -16.52 23.38 7.75
CA LEU A 256 -17.67 23.58 8.63
C LEU A 256 -17.26 24.29 9.92
N LEU A 257 -16.12 23.93 10.51
CA LEU A 257 -15.60 24.59 11.70
C LEU A 257 -15.12 26.01 11.40
N ASP A 258 -14.44 26.24 10.27
CA ASP A 258 -14.00 27.56 9.82
C ASP A 258 -15.19 28.51 9.65
N LEU A 259 -16.26 28.03 9.01
CA LEU A 259 -17.51 28.78 8.83
C LEU A 259 -18.18 29.16 10.16
N LEU A 260 -18.04 28.31 11.17
CA LEU A 260 -18.58 28.51 12.51
C LEU A 260 -17.63 29.24 13.45
N GLU A 261 -16.42 29.58 13.00
CA GLU A 261 -15.32 30.13 13.79
C GLU A 261 -15.00 29.27 15.04
N ILE A 262 -15.09 27.95 14.91
CA ILE A 262 -14.80 26.99 15.99
C ILE A 262 -13.35 26.50 15.87
N PRO A 263 -12.52 26.63 16.92
CA PRO A 263 -11.19 26.02 16.96
C PRO A 263 -11.24 24.49 16.75
N TYR A 264 -10.31 23.94 15.96
CA TYR A 264 -10.34 22.52 15.58
C TYR A 264 -10.14 21.56 16.76
N ASP A 265 -9.36 21.96 17.75
CA ASP A 265 -9.10 21.22 18.98
C ASP A 265 -10.35 21.07 19.85
N ALA A 266 -11.29 22.02 19.78
CA ALA A 266 -12.58 21.92 20.47
C ALA A 266 -13.41 20.70 20.02
N LEU A 267 -13.12 20.15 18.83
CA LEU A 267 -13.82 18.97 18.32
C LEU A 267 -13.22 17.65 18.81
N THR A 268 -11.96 17.65 19.25
CA THR A 268 -11.20 16.43 19.60
C THR A 268 -11.93 15.51 20.60
N PRO A 269 -12.55 16.02 21.69
CA PRO A 269 -13.26 15.16 22.66
C PRO A 269 -14.48 14.43 22.08
N TYR A 270 -15.00 14.88 20.94
CA TYR A 270 -16.19 14.32 20.30
C TYR A 270 -15.86 13.31 19.20
N ILE A 271 -14.57 13.07 18.90
CA ILE A 271 -14.18 12.14 17.84
C ILE A 271 -14.28 10.70 18.33
N LYS A 272 -15.25 9.98 17.78
CA LYS A 272 -15.47 8.55 18.06
C LYS A 272 -14.52 7.66 17.25
N SER A 273 -14.32 7.97 15.97
CA SER A 273 -13.44 7.19 15.11
C SER A 273 -12.89 7.96 13.92
N VAL A 274 -11.80 7.46 13.35
CA VAL A 274 -11.12 8.01 12.17
C VAL A 274 -10.89 6.90 11.15
N GLY A 275 -11.16 7.17 9.88
CA GLY A 275 -10.87 6.27 8.76
C GLY A 275 -12.10 5.96 7.92
N SER A 276 -12.22 4.73 7.44
CA SER A 276 -13.40 4.29 6.67
C SER A 276 -14.64 4.22 7.55
N THR A 277 -15.83 4.33 6.96
CA THR A 277 -17.09 4.06 7.68
C THR A 277 -17.25 2.59 8.04
N SER A 278 -16.42 1.69 7.50
CA SER A 278 -16.39 0.30 7.93
C SER A 278 -15.52 0.16 9.18
N HIS A 279 -16.07 -0.43 10.25
CA HIS A 279 -15.38 -0.59 11.54
C HIS A 279 -13.99 -1.25 11.43
N LYS A 280 -13.78 -2.11 10.42
CA LYS A 280 -12.52 -2.83 10.23
C LYS A 280 -11.36 -1.96 9.73
N GLU A 281 -11.63 -0.82 9.10
CA GLU A 281 -10.59 0.08 8.60
C GLU A 281 -10.53 1.40 9.38
N ALA A 282 -11.29 1.48 10.48
CA ALA A 282 -11.35 2.65 11.35
C ALA A 282 -10.45 2.45 12.58
N ILE A 283 -9.92 3.55 13.08
CA ILE A 283 -9.34 3.64 14.42
C ILE A 283 -10.47 4.12 15.33
N ILE A 284 -10.87 3.29 16.29
CA ILE A 284 -11.90 3.64 17.28
C ILE A 284 -11.22 4.28 18.49
N ASN A 285 -11.85 5.25 19.14
CA ASN A 285 -11.29 6.00 20.27
C ASN A 285 -9.87 6.53 19.97
N PRO A 286 -9.69 7.30 18.87
CA PRO A 286 -8.37 7.70 18.43
C PRO A 286 -7.68 8.60 19.46
N LYS A 287 -6.38 8.39 19.67
CA LYS A 287 -5.60 9.19 20.61
C LYS A 287 -5.01 10.40 19.90
N PHE A 288 -5.63 11.56 20.08
CA PHE A 288 -5.11 12.82 19.57
C PHE A 288 -4.43 13.65 20.68
N PRO A 289 -3.24 14.24 20.41
CA PRO A 289 -2.43 14.03 19.21
C PRO A 289 -1.90 12.59 19.12
N ILE A 290 -1.85 12.06 17.90
CA ILE A 290 -1.16 10.79 17.61
C ILE A 290 0.33 11.06 17.78
N ASP A 291 0.90 10.61 18.88
CA ASP A 291 2.28 10.89 19.26
C ASP A 291 3.22 9.73 18.90
N MET A 292 3.97 9.91 17.81
CA MET A 292 5.00 8.95 17.40
C MET A 292 6.31 9.14 18.19
N GLU A 293 6.50 10.23 18.94
CA GLU A 293 7.73 10.53 19.70
C GLU A 293 7.78 9.76 21.04
N CYS A 294 7.56 8.44 20.98
CA CYS A 294 7.57 7.55 22.14
C CYS A 294 8.23 6.20 21.82
N PRO A 295 8.58 5.38 22.83
CA PRO A 295 9.18 4.05 22.60
C PRO A 295 8.36 3.16 21.67
N ASN A 296 7.02 3.19 21.76
CA ASN A 296 6.16 2.44 20.85
C ASN A 296 6.30 2.93 19.39
N GLY A 297 6.46 4.24 19.17
CA GLY A 297 6.72 4.78 17.83
C GLY A 297 8.05 4.30 17.26
N GLY A 298 9.08 4.19 18.10
CA GLY A 298 10.35 3.55 17.75
C GLY A 298 10.19 2.08 17.32
N ARG A 299 9.40 1.30 18.07
CA ARG A 299 9.07 -0.10 17.70
C ARG A 299 8.32 -0.18 16.37
N LEU A 300 7.33 0.67 16.15
CA LEU A 300 6.57 0.65 14.89
C LEU A 300 7.43 1.07 13.69
N LEU A 301 8.35 2.01 13.85
CA LEU A 301 9.30 2.37 12.80
C LEU A 301 10.27 1.23 12.48
N ALA A 302 10.78 0.53 13.49
CA ALA A 302 11.58 -0.67 13.27
C ALA A 302 10.79 -1.72 12.50
N ALA A 303 9.57 -2.04 12.97
CA ALA A 303 8.69 -2.98 12.28
C ALA A 303 8.43 -2.54 10.83
N ALA A 304 8.18 -1.25 10.56
CA ALA A 304 7.98 -0.74 9.21
C ALA A 304 9.23 -0.84 8.33
N LEU A 305 10.41 -0.54 8.88
CA LEU A 305 11.69 -0.52 8.15
C LEU A 305 12.34 -1.90 8.01
N LYS A 306 12.04 -2.88 8.88
CA LYS A 306 12.57 -4.25 8.86
C LYS A 306 11.61 -5.25 8.18
N ASP A 307 10.73 -5.92 8.94
CA ASP A 307 9.81 -6.95 8.41
C ASP A 307 8.52 -6.39 7.77
N GLY A 308 8.33 -5.08 7.81
CA GLY A 308 7.10 -4.42 7.40
C GLY A 308 7.08 -3.90 5.97
N HIS A 309 5.90 -3.44 5.55
CA HIS A 309 5.67 -2.81 4.26
C HIS A 309 4.50 -1.83 4.33
N ILE A 310 4.68 -0.65 3.73
CA ILE A 310 3.60 0.33 3.55
C ILE A 310 3.24 0.34 2.06
N GLU A 311 1.99 -0.03 1.75
CA GLU A 311 1.49 -0.10 0.38
C GLU A 311 1.26 1.29 -0.20
N ARG A 312 1.86 1.61 -1.36
CA ARG A 312 1.83 2.97 -1.95
C ARG A 312 0.43 3.50 -2.27
N ASP A 313 -0.48 2.65 -2.71
CA ASP A 313 -1.80 3.11 -3.17
C ASP A 313 -2.78 3.32 -2.01
N THR A 314 -2.66 2.51 -0.96
CA THR A 314 -3.64 2.44 0.14
C THR A 314 -3.07 2.95 1.46
N HIS A 315 -1.75 3.07 1.58
CA HIS A 315 -1.02 3.34 2.83
C HIS A 315 -1.37 2.36 3.95
N ARG A 316 -1.76 1.14 3.59
CA ARG A 316 -1.93 0.06 4.58
C ARG A 316 -0.57 -0.43 5.04
N PHE A 317 -0.44 -0.61 6.35
CA PHE A 317 0.76 -1.16 6.96
C PHE A 317 0.62 -2.68 7.12
N TYR A 318 1.60 -3.41 6.59
CA TYR A 318 1.74 -4.85 6.71
C TYR A 318 2.98 -5.15 7.55
N TYR A 319 2.89 -6.13 8.44
CA TYR A 319 4.01 -6.63 9.24
C TYR A 319 4.04 -8.15 9.14
N TRP A 320 5.13 -8.71 8.60
CA TRP A 320 5.24 -10.15 8.31
C TRP A 320 6.24 -10.82 9.24
N ASN A 321 5.76 -11.35 10.36
CA ASN A 321 6.59 -12.12 11.28
C ASN A 321 5.84 -13.38 11.74
N TYR A 322 6.52 -14.54 11.69
CA TYR A 322 5.91 -15.82 12.07
C TYR A 322 5.76 -15.98 13.58
N ASP A 323 6.49 -15.21 14.39
CA ASP A 323 6.36 -15.24 15.85
C ASP A 323 5.08 -14.50 16.28
N PRO A 324 4.09 -15.19 16.92
CA PRO A 324 2.88 -14.55 17.42
C PRO A 324 3.16 -13.44 18.44
N GLU A 325 4.23 -13.56 19.23
CA GLU A 325 4.55 -12.59 20.26
C GLU A 325 5.00 -11.26 19.65
N ASN A 326 5.83 -11.31 18.60
CA ASN A 326 6.20 -10.10 17.87
C ASN A 326 4.98 -9.42 17.23
N ARG A 327 4.03 -10.19 16.67
CA ARG A 327 2.79 -9.63 16.13
C ARG A 327 1.94 -8.96 17.22
N ARG A 328 1.85 -9.57 18.42
CA ARG A 328 1.15 -9.01 19.58
C ARG A 328 1.77 -7.69 20.02
N ILE A 329 3.09 -7.63 20.18
CA ILE A 329 3.83 -6.41 20.56
C ILE A 329 3.55 -5.27 19.58
N ILE A 330 3.57 -5.53 18.27
CA ILE A 330 3.27 -4.51 17.26
C ILE A 330 1.80 -4.08 17.30
N ALA A 331 0.86 -5.01 17.46
CA ALA A 331 -0.56 -4.66 17.59
C ALA A 331 -0.82 -3.79 18.84
N GLU A 332 -0.21 -4.11 19.98
CA GLU A 332 -0.31 -3.32 21.21
C GLU A 332 0.34 -1.95 21.08
N ALA A 333 1.51 -1.87 20.44
CA ALA A 333 2.17 -0.60 20.16
C ALA A 333 1.30 0.32 19.28
N VAL A 334 0.62 -0.25 18.27
CA VAL A 334 -0.38 0.46 17.47
C VAL A 334 -1.52 0.96 18.36
N GLN A 335 -2.10 0.09 19.19
CA GLN A 335 -3.24 0.48 20.02
C GLN A 335 -2.87 1.57 21.04
N ARG A 336 -1.66 1.50 21.60
CA ARG A 336 -1.13 2.49 22.53
C ARG A 336 -0.98 3.87 21.89
N ILE A 337 -0.60 3.96 20.61
CA ILE A 337 -0.38 5.24 19.91
C ILE A 337 -1.64 5.77 19.24
N PHE A 338 -2.38 4.90 18.55
CA PHE A 338 -3.44 5.31 17.64
C PHE A 338 -4.83 5.26 18.28
N GLY A 339 -5.09 4.33 19.22
CA GLY A 339 -6.43 3.99 19.70
C GLY A 339 -6.80 2.56 19.35
N ASP A 340 -8.06 2.17 19.51
CA ASP A 340 -8.51 0.80 19.30
C ASP A 340 -8.51 0.45 17.81
N VAL A 341 -7.66 -0.51 17.43
CA VAL A 341 -7.50 -0.99 16.06
C VAL A 341 -7.44 -2.51 16.06
N ASP A 342 -8.26 -3.13 15.21
CA ASP A 342 -8.26 -4.57 15.00
C ASP A 342 -7.31 -4.97 13.86
N PRO A 343 -6.19 -5.65 14.15
CA PRO A 343 -5.30 -6.12 13.10
C PRO A 343 -5.94 -7.26 12.29
N TYR A 344 -5.84 -7.20 10.97
CA TYR A 344 -6.20 -8.31 10.10
C TYR A 344 -5.07 -9.35 10.07
N VAL A 345 -5.33 -10.56 10.57
CA VAL A 345 -4.35 -11.66 10.60
C VAL A 345 -4.16 -12.28 9.21
N ILE A 346 -2.90 -12.36 8.78
CA ILE A 346 -2.50 -12.90 7.48
C ILE A 346 -2.07 -14.35 7.65
N HIS A 347 -2.68 -15.24 6.84
CA HIS A 347 -2.45 -16.67 6.86
C HIS A 347 -1.77 -17.15 5.57
N ASP A 348 -0.80 -18.05 5.70
CA ASP A 348 -0.09 -18.63 4.57
C ASP A 348 -0.96 -19.68 3.83
N ARG A 349 -0.40 -20.36 2.82
CA ARG A 349 -1.14 -21.37 2.06
C ARG A 349 -1.56 -22.59 2.90
N LYS A 350 -0.85 -22.87 3.99
CA LYS A 350 -1.13 -23.96 4.94
C LYS A 350 -2.06 -23.52 6.07
N GLY A 351 -2.48 -22.25 6.09
CA GLY A 351 -3.32 -21.70 7.15
C GLY A 351 -2.54 -21.30 8.40
N LYS A 352 -1.20 -21.26 8.37
CA LYS A 352 -0.39 -20.76 9.48
C LYS A 352 -0.36 -19.24 9.43
N GLU A 353 -0.58 -18.59 10.58
CA GLU A 353 -0.40 -17.15 10.72
C GLU A 353 1.06 -16.76 10.50
N TYR A 354 1.29 -15.69 9.72
CA TYR A 354 2.64 -15.20 9.45
C TYR A 354 2.75 -13.67 9.40
N GLY A 355 1.68 -12.96 9.74
CA GLY A 355 1.71 -11.50 9.75
C GLY A 355 0.38 -10.87 10.15
N ILE A 356 0.40 -9.56 10.30
CA ILE A 356 -0.77 -8.71 10.50
C ILE A 356 -0.79 -7.60 9.45
N ARG A 357 -2.00 -7.10 9.17
CA ARG A 357 -2.24 -5.94 8.33
C ARG A 357 -3.16 -4.98 9.06
N LEU A 358 -2.83 -3.70 9.04
CA LEU A 358 -3.65 -2.62 9.56
C LEU A 358 -4.29 -1.90 8.39
N ASP A 359 -5.62 -1.93 8.33
CA ASP A 359 -6.36 -1.42 7.17
C ASP A 359 -6.55 0.10 7.19
N SER A 360 -6.32 0.76 8.33
CA SER A 360 -6.37 2.22 8.44
C SER A 360 -5.14 2.86 7.80
N SER A 361 -5.36 3.57 6.69
CA SER A 361 -4.35 4.37 6.00
C SER A 361 -3.73 5.49 6.86
N VAL A 362 -4.39 5.91 7.96
CA VAL A 362 -3.84 6.88 8.91
C VAL A 362 -2.56 6.36 9.57
N ILE A 363 -2.49 5.05 9.85
CA ILE A 363 -1.32 4.44 10.48
C ILE A 363 -0.13 4.49 9.52
N GLY A 364 -0.33 4.09 8.25
CA GLY A 364 0.73 4.20 7.24
C GLY A 364 1.16 5.64 6.98
N ASP A 365 0.22 6.58 6.92
CA ASP A 365 0.51 8.01 6.77
C ASP A 365 1.40 8.53 7.90
N MET A 366 1.07 8.19 9.15
CA MET A 366 1.84 8.62 10.31
C MET A 366 3.23 7.97 10.34
N LEU A 367 3.35 6.69 9.97
CA LEU A 367 4.66 6.04 9.85
C LEU A 367 5.54 6.71 8.79
N VAL A 368 4.97 7.06 7.63
CA VAL A 368 5.71 7.74 6.56
C VAL A 368 6.14 9.14 6.98
N ARG A 369 5.26 9.89 7.66
CA ARG A 369 5.62 11.19 8.26
C ARG A 369 6.73 11.06 9.29
N ALA A 370 6.72 9.96 10.05
CA ALA A 370 7.75 9.62 11.01
C ALA A 370 9.04 9.06 10.36
N GLY A 371 9.15 9.03 9.03
CA GLY A 371 10.37 8.66 8.31
C GLY A 371 10.40 7.24 7.74
N ALA A 372 9.33 6.45 7.86
CA ALA A 372 9.22 5.19 7.13
C ALA A 372 9.08 5.43 5.62
N VAL A 373 9.46 4.44 4.80
CA VAL A 373 9.36 4.54 3.34
C VAL A 373 8.27 3.64 2.78
N GLU A 374 7.63 4.11 1.71
CA GLU A 374 6.55 3.40 1.03
C GLU A 374 7.06 2.49 -0.09
N GLY A 375 6.47 1.32 -0.25
CA GLY A 375 6.83 0.39 -1.32
C GLY A 375 8.04 -0.50 -0.99
N SER A 376 8.89 -0.76 -1.98
CA SER A 376 10.04 -1.65 -1.86
C SER A 376 11.22 -0.92 -1.20
N LYS A 377 11.51 -1.24 0.06
CA LYS A 377 12.63 -0.67 0.83
C LYS A 377 14.01 -1.02 0.24
N VAL A 378 14.08 -2.21 -0.34
CA VAL A 378 15.29 -2.76 -0.95
C VAL A 378 15.73 -1.93 -2.17
N GLU A 379 14.79 -1.32 -2.89
CA GLU A 379 15.03 -0.53 -4.12
C GLU A 379 15.24 0.97 -3.84
N GLN A 380 15.11 1.39 -2.58
CA GLN A 380 15.08 2.82 -2.22
C GLN A 380 16.20 3.13 -1.23
N GLU A 381 17.13 4.00 -1.62
CA GLU A 381 18.08 4.57 -0.67
C GLU A 381 17.30 5.47 0.30
N HIS A 382 17.40 5.19 1.59
CA HIS A 382 16.70 5.92 2.63
C HIS A 382 17.57 6.06 3.87
N HIS A 383 17.24 7.06 4.68
CA HIS A 383 17.91 7.39 5.92
C HIS A 383 17.15 6.78 7.10
N LEU A 384 17.85 6.63 8.22
CA LEU A 384 17.26 6.32 9.51
C LEU A 384 16.42 7.52 9.97
N PRO A 385 15.19 7.32 10.46
CA PRO A 385 14.33 8.44 10.85
C PRO A 385 14.95 9.34 11.93
N ASP A 386 14.72 10.65 11.80
CA ASP A 386 15.30 11.66 12.71
C ASP A 386 14.94 11.40 14.19
N MET A 387 13.75 10.88 14.47
CA MET A 387 13.37 10.53 15.85
C MET A 387 14.17 9.37 16.44
N ILE A 388 14.80 8.53 15.61
CA ILE A 388 15.74 7.49 16.05
C ILE A 388 17.15 8.07 16.12
N THR A 389 17.53 8.87 15.11
CA THR A 389 18.87 9.46 14.99
C THR A 389 19.16 10.54 16.02
N PHE A 390 18.16 11.33 16.42
CA PHE A 390 18.32 12.51 17.28
C PHE A 390 17.33 12.55 18.45
N GLY A 391 16.36 11.64 18.52
CA GLY A 391 15.36 11.59 19.58
C GLY A 391 15.89 11.01 20.90
N ASP A 392 14.96 10.79 21.83
CA ASP A 392 15.24 10.20 23.14
C ASP A 392 15.86 8.80 23.00
N HIS A 393 16.92 8.52 23.76
CA HIS A 393 17.58 7.21 23.79
C HIS A 393 16.62 6.03 24.02
N ARG A 394 15.51 6.23 24.74
CA ARG A 394 14.47 5.21 24.96
C ARG A 394 13.76 4.82 23.66
N ILE A 395 13.57 5.77 22.75
CA ILE A 395 12.97 5.54 21.43
C ILE A 395 13.94 4.74 20.56
N ALA A 396 15.21 5.17 20.49
CA ALA A 396 16.24 4.46 19.75
C ALA A 396 16.42 3.03 20.28
N LYS A 397 16.45 2.86 21.60
CA LYS A 397 16.52 1.54 22.25
C LYS A 397 15.36 0.63 21.82
N ALA A 398 14.12 1.11 21.90
CA ALA A 398 12.94 0.36 21.49
C ALA A 398 12.95 0.01 19.99
N TYR A 399 13.49 0.90 19.15
CA TYR A 399 13.74 0.62 17.73
C TYR A 399 14.74 -0.53 17.53
N TYR A 400 15.87 -0.56 18.24
CA TYR A 400 16.85 -1.65 18.12
C TYR A 400 16.35 -2.98 18.70
N GLU A 401 15.60 -2.95 19.80
CA GLU A 401 14.97 -4.15 20.35
C GLU A 401 14.09 -4.82 19.31
N GLN A 402 13.23 -4.06 18.65
CA GLN A 402 12.37 -4.58 17.60
C GLN A 402 13.18 -4.95 16.34
N SER A 403 14.19 -4.16 15.97
CA SER A 403 15.05 -4.49 14.82
C SER A 403 15.80 -5.80 14.98
N ILE A 404 16.22 -6.13 16.21
CA ILE A 404 16.88 -7.41 16.52
C ILE A 404 15.89 -8.56 16.47
N ARG A 405 14.62 -8.33 16.84
CA ARG A 405 13.56 -9.34 16.73
C ARG A 405 13.16 -9.67 15.30
N ASP A 406 13.18 -8.67 14.44
CA ASP A 406 12.78 -8.80 13.03
C ASP A 406 13.93 -9.37 12.19
N ASP A 407 15.04 -8.65 12.14
CA ASP A 407 16.16 -8.92 11.22
C ASP A 407 17.46 -9.31 11.95
N GLY A 408 17.40 -9.57 13.27
CA GLY A 408 18.57 -9.80 14.08
C GLY A 408 18.75 -11.22 14.61
N ASN A 409 19.92 -11.43 15.20
CA ASN A 409 20.28 -12.66 15.89
C ASN A 409 21.20 -12.35 17.08
N ILE A 410 20.90 -12.96 18.23
CA ILE A 410 21.72 -12.90 19.44
C ILE A 410 22.35 -14.27 19.66
N ASP A 411 23.67 -14.35 19.53
CA ASP A 411 24.43 -15.54 19.86
C ASP A 411 25.23 -15.32 21.15
N ASN A 412 24.70 -15.88 22.23
CA ASN A 412 25.27 -15.80 23.57
C ASN A 412 26.63 -16.52 23.69
N HIS A 413 26.88 -17.56 22.88
CA HIS A 413 28.14 -18.31 22.95
C HIS A 413 29.26 -17.58 22.23
N GLY A 414 28.95 -17.01 21.07
CA GLY A 414 29.87 -16.18 20.29
C GLY A 414 29.99 -14.74 20.78
N TYR A 415 29.23 -14.35 21.81
CA TYR A 415 29.13 -12.96 22.31
C TYR A 415 28.91 -11.96 21.17
N GLN A 416 27.88 -12.22 20.36
CA GLN A 416 27.62 -11.42 19.16
C GLN A 416 26.14 -11.07 19.01
N ILE A 417 25.89 -9.85 18.55
CA ILE A 417 24.56 -9.38 18.12
C ILE A 417 24.68 -8.96 16.67
N ARG A 418 23.76 -9.43 15.84
CA ARG A 418 23.71 -9.16 14.39
C ARG A 418 22.38 -8.51 14.04
N ILE A 419 22.40 -7.56 13.11
CA ILE A 419 21.21 -6.99 12.45
C ILE A 419 21.46 -7.03 10.96
N ILE A 420 20.58 -7.66 10.19
CA ILE A 420 20.74 -7.85 8.75
C ILE A 420 20.03 -6.73 7.99
N GLY A 421 20.60 -6.32 6.86
CA GLY A 421 19.96 -5.41 5.91
C GLY A 421 20.26 -5.78 4.46
N THR A 422 19.24 -5.75 3.61
CA THR A 422 19.36 -6.05 2.17
C THR A 422 19.05 -4.82 1.33
N HIS A 423 19.84 -4.59 0.28
CA HIS A 423 19.66 -3.45 -0.61
C HIS A 423 20.00 -3.80 -2.07
N GLU A 424 19.38 -3.10 -3.01
CA GLU A 424 19.67 -3.26 -4.44
C GLU A 424 21.10 -2.77 -4.74
N ILE A 425 21.85 -3.57 -5.50
CA ILE A 425 23.19 -3.20 -5.98
C ILE A 425 23.31 -3.23 -7.49
N ARG A 426 22.23 -3.57 -8.23
CA ARG A 426 22.27 -3.75 -9.69
C ARG A 426 22.88 -2.55 -10.41
N THR A 427 22.50 -1.34 -10.03
CA THR A 427 22.99 -0.08 -10.63
C THR A 427 24.45 0.21 -10.28
N LYS A 428 25.02 -0.47 -9.27
CA LYS A 428 26.42 -0.36 -8.84
C LYS A 428 27.33 -1.38 -9.56
N LEU A 429 26.75 -2.36 -10.29
CA LEU A 429 27.52 -3.39 -10.98
C LEU A 429 27.97 -2.92 -12.37
N THR A 430 29.29 -2.85 -12.57
CA THR A 430 29.92 -2.67 -13.88
C THR A 430 29.83 -3.95 -14.73
N SER A 431 30.12 -3.87 -16.02
CA SER A 431 30.21 -5.03 -16.91
C SER A 431 31.24 -6.06 -16.41
N GLU A 432 32.36 -5.62 -15.85
CA GLU A 432 33.39 -6.49 -15.26
C GLU A 432 32.84 -7.27 -14.06
N TYR A 433 32.08 -6.62 -13.16
CA TYR A 433 31.46 -7.32 -12.03
C TYR A 433 30.39 -8.32 -12.49
N LEU A 434 29.62 -7.97 -13.52
CA LEU A 434 28.64 -8.88 -14.09
C LEU A 434 29.32 -10.11 -14.72
N ALA A 435 30.40 -9.92 -15.48
CA ALA A 435 31.17 -11.04 -16.04
C ALA A 435 31.76 -11.92 -14.94
N MET A 436 32.29 -11.32 -13.86
CA MET A 436 32.76 -12.09 -12.69
C MET A 436 31.66 -12.96 -12.09
N THR A 437 30.40 -12.49 -12.06
CA THR A 437 29.30 -13.28 -11.47
C THR A 437 28.95 -14.56 -12.23
N ASP A 438 29.40 -14.71 -13.47
CA ASP A 438 29.20 -15.93 -14.26
C ASP A 438 30.17 -17.06 -13.85
N TYR A 439 31.25 -16.72 -13.14
CA TYR A 439 32.19 -17.68 -12.55
C TYR A 439 31.82 -18.12 -11.13
N ILE A 440 30.79 -17.51 -10.53
CA ILE A 440 30.36 -17.81 -9.15
C ILE A 440 29.43 -19.02 -9.15
N HIS A 441 29.69 -19.97 -8.25
CA HIS A 441 28.77 -21.07 -7.96
C HIS A 441 27.62 -20.58 -7.07
N TRP A 442 26.47 -20.35 -7.70
CA TRP A 442 25.27 -19.88 -7.03
C TRP A 442 24.53 -21.03 -6.30
N GLN A 443 24.02 -20.74 -5.10
CA GLN A 443 23.16 -21.62 -4.33
C GLN A 443 21.70 -21.22 -4.52
N ASP A 444 20.81 -22.18 -4.78
CA ASP A 444 19.38 -21.89 -4.93
C ASP A 444 18.63 -22.00 -3.60
N LYS A 445 17.77 -21.02 -3.33
CA LYS A 445 16.84 -21.00 -2.20
C LYS A 445 15.42 -20.87 -2.73
N THR A 446 14.50 -21.68 -2.19
CA THR A 446 13.06 -21.51 -2.44
C THR A 446 12.47 -20.60 -1.37
N LEU A 447 11.89 -19.48 -1.79
CA LEU A 447 11.19 -18.54 -0.90
C LEU A 447 9.82 -19.10 -0.48
N PRO A 448 9.20 -18.62 0.61
CA PRO A 448 7.84 -19.03 1.02
C PRO A 448 6.77 -18.85 -0.06
N SER A 449 6.99 -17.93 -1.00
CA SER A 449 6.12 -17.71 -2.16
C SER A 449 6.18 -18.85 -3.20
N GLY A 450 7.20 -19.71 -3.12
CA GLY A 450 7.58 -20.72 -4.11
C GLY A 450 8.54 -20.20 -5.18
N ALA A 451 8.88 -18.91 -5.17
CA ALA A 451 9.87 -18.36 -6.09
C ALA A 451 11.27 -18.89 -5.73
N LYS A 452 12.06 -19.24 -6.75
CA LYS A 452 13.48 -19.54 -6.58
C LYS A 452 14.29 -18.26 -6.59
N GLU A 453 15.29 -18.21 -5.74
CA GLU A 453 16.27 -17.13 -5.68
C GLU A 453 17.65 -17.74 -5.50
N SER A 454 18.59 -17.32 -6.34
CA SER A 454 19.97 -17.78 -6.24
C SER A 454 20.78 -16.79 -5.40
N PHE A 455 21.70 -17.29 -4.56
CA PHE A 455 22.55 -16.46 -3.72
C PHE A 455 23.96 -17.05 -3.59
N VAL A 456 24.90 -16.23 -3.15
CA VAL A 456 26.25 -16.65 -2.76
C VAL A 456 26.62 -15.98 -1.44
N THR A 457 27.24 -16.73 -0.52
CA THR A 457 27.84 -16.18 0.70
C THR A 457 29.25 -15.69 0.38
N LEU A 458 29.55 -14.44 0.74
CA LEU A 458 30.82 -13.79 0.42
C LEU A 458 31.90 -14.23 1.41
N THR A 459 32.63 -15.27 1.04
CA THR A 459 33.70 -15.85 1.87
C THR A 459 35.04 -15.91 1.12
N LYS A 460 36.11 -16.30 1.82
CA LYS A 460 37.43 -16.45 1.19
C LYS A 460 37.46 -17.62 0.20
N GLU A 461 36.64 -18.63 0.45
CA GLU A 461 36.51 -19.83 -0.38
C GLU A 461 35.99 -19.48 -1.77
N VAL A 462 35.01 -18.58 -1.88
CA VAL A 462 34.53 -18.08 -3.18
C VAL A 462 35.69 -17.53 -4.01
N LYS A 463 36.61 -16.78 -3.39
CA LYS A 463 37.79 -16.24 -4.08
C LYS A 463 38.75 -17.35 -4.54
N ILE A 464 38.90 -18.43 -3.78
CA ILE A 464 39.81 -19.53 -4.12
C ILE A 464 39.33 -20.23 -5.40
N ASP A 465 38.02 -20.42 -5.52
CA ASP A 465 37.38 -21.12 -6.65
C ASP A 465 37.34 -20.28 -7.94
N LEU A 466 37.56 -18.97 -7.85
CA LEU A 466 37.57 -18.08 -9.00
C LEU A 466 38.85 -18.22 -9.85
N PRO A 467 38.78 -18.08 -11.19
CA PRO A 467 39.97 -17.96 -12.04
C PRO A 467 40.87 -16.79 -11.63
N ASN A 468 42.18 -16.94 -11.85
CA ASN A 468 43.17 -15.95 -11.38
C ASN A 468 42.93 -14.55 -11.97
N GLU A 469 42.48 -14.49 -13.22
CA GLU A 469 42.15 -13.26 -13.96
C GLU A 469 41.00 -12.45 -13.35
N VAL A 470 40.08 -13.09 -12.60
CA VAL A 470 38.93 -12.40 -11.98
C VAL A 470 39.09 -12.20 -10.47
N LYS A 471 40.13 -12.78 -9.83
CA LYS A 471 40.36 -12.62 -8.37
C LYS A 471 40.55 -11.16 -7.95
N SER A 472 41.25 -10.36 -8.75
CA SER A 472 41.43 -8.93 -8.49
C SER A 472 40.12 -8.14 -8.63
N ILE A 473 39.25 -8.55 -9.56
CA ILE A 473 37.90 -7.99 -9.73
C ILE A 473 37.05 -8.29 -8.50
N TYR A 474 37.12 -9.51 -7.97
CA TYR A 474 36.43 -9.92 -6.75
C TYR A 474 36.91 -9.14 -5.52
N ASP A 475 38.22 -8.95 -5.35
CA ASP A 475 38.77 -8.17 -4.23
C ASP A 475 38.23 -6.73 -4.25
N ARG A 476 38.26 -6.08 -5.42
CA ARG A 476 37.72 -4.74 -5.60
C ARG A 476 36.20 -4.69 -5.40
N PHE A 477 35.48 -5.73 -5.82
CA PHE A 477 34.05 -5.87 -5.59
C PHE A 477 33.73 -5.91 -4.09
N ILE A 478 34.42 -6.75 -3.32
CA ILE A 478 34.25 -6.87 -1.87
C ILE A 478 34.61 -5.56 -1.17
N GLU A 479 35.68 -4.90 -1.61
CA GLU A 479 36.10 -3.61 -1.07
C GLU A 479 35.05 -2.52 -1.28
N ASN A 480 34.47 -2.46 -2.49
CA ASN A 480 33.38 -1.54 -2.79
C ASN A 480 32.13 -1.85 -1.96
N MET A 481 31.79 -3.14 -1.77
CA MET A 481 30.69 -3.55 -0.89
C MET A 481 30.91 -3.12 0.57
N LYS A 482 32.15 -3.10 1.06
CA LYS A 482 32.50 -2.69 2.43
C LYS A 482 32.49 -1.18 2.64
N LYS A 483 32.86 -0.40 1.62
CA LYS A 483 33.09 1.05 1.78
C LYS A 483 32.03 1.89 1.08
N GLU A 484 31.89 1.69 -0.22
CA GLU A 484 31.14 2.59 -1.09
C GLU A 484 29.67 2.22 -1.16
N TRP A 485 29.35 0.93 -1.22
CA TRP A 485 28.01 0.46 -1.53
C TRP A 485 27.15 0.16 -0.31
N VAL A 486 27.72 0.27 0.89
CA VAL A 486 26.99 0.11 2.15
C VAL A 486 25.80 1.09 2.18
N PRO A 487 24.57 0.59 2.35
CA PRO A 487 23.37 1.42 2.45
C PRO A 487 23.48 2.48 3.53
N VAL A 488 22.97 3.67 3.27
CA VAL A 488 23.05 4.83 4.18
C VAL A 488 22.39 4.52 5.51
N ILE A 489 21.18 3.94 5.51
CA ILE A 489 20.48 3.53 6.74
C ILE A 489 21.34 2.60 7.61
N LEU A 490 22.12 1.67 7.05
CA LEU A 490 22.96 0.78 7.86
C LEU A 490 24.14 1.51 8.50
N LYS A 491 24.71 2.52 7.82
CA LYS A 491 25.76 3.37 8.40
C LYS A 491 25.20 4.17 9.58
N GLU A 492 24.01 4.74 9.41
CA GLU A 492 23.34 5.52 10.44
C GLU A 492 22.90 4.64 11.61
N GLU A 493 22.35 3.44 11.34
CA GLU A 493 22.02 2.46 12.37
C GLU A 493 23.25 2.02 13.15
N ALA A 494 24.40 1.78 12.51
CA ALA A 494 25.62 1.46 13.24
C ALA A 494 26.04 2.61 14.16
N GLN A 495 26.08 3.84 13.65
CA GLN A 495 26.46 5.02 14.43
C GLN A 495 25.55 5.27 15.63
N VAL A 496 24.23 5.18 15.43
CA VAL A 496 23.26 5.38 16.52
C VAL A 496 23.34 4.24 17.54
N LEU A 497 23.61 3.01 17.12
CA LEU A 497 23.82 1.87 18.00
C LEU A 497 25.07 2.08 18.87
N GLU A 498 26.21 2.46 18.26
CA GLU A 498 27.46 2.73 18.97
C GLU A 498 27.27 3.86 20.00
N ARG A 499 26.60 4.95 19.61
CA ARG A 499 26.33 6.08 20.49
C ARG A 499 25.37 5.74 21.62
N THR A 500 24.29 5.01 21.34
CA THR A 500 23.22 4.73 22.31
C THR A 500 23.66 3.70 23.36
N PHE A 501 24.34 2.64 22.93
CA PHE A 501 24.73 1.56 23.83
C PHE A 501 26.20 1.65 24.27
N GLY A 502 26.98 2.56 23.68
CA GLY A 502 28.41 2.70 23.94
C GLY A 502 29.20 1.44 23.58
N VAL A 503 28.87 0.83 22.45
CA VAL A 503 29.52 -0.39 21.94
C VAL A 503 30.21 -0.09 20.61
N LYS A 504 31.00 -1.04 20.09
CA LYS A 504 31.55 -0.97 18.73
C LYS A 504 30.72 -1.82 17.77
N ALA A 505 30.37 -1.27 16.62
CA ALA A 505 29.62 -1.95 15.57
C ALA A 505 30.41 -1.98 14.26
N GLU A 506 30.43 -3.12 13.57
CA GLU A 506 31.05 -3.28 12.26
C GLU A 506 30.02 -3.66 11.21
N ILE A 507 30.10 -3.06 10.02
CA ILE A 507 29.23 -3.43 8.90
C ILE A 507 30.00 -4.35 7.95
N ILE A 508 29.47 -5.56 7.74
CA ILE A 508 30.15 -6.61 6.97
C ILE A 508 29.22 -7.05 5.83
N PRO A 509 29.68 -7.07 4.57
CA PRO A 509 28.92 -7.68 3.48
C PRO A 509 28.90 -9.20 3.63
N MET A 510 27.71 -9.79 3.52
CA MET A 510 27.47 -11.20 3.81
C MET A 510 27.13 -12.00 2.57
N LYS A 511 26.21 -11.51 1.74
CA LYS A 511 25.70 -12.26 0.58
C LYS A 511 25.40 -11.35 -0.60
N ILE A 512 25.34 -11.96 -1.78
CA ILE A 512 24.70 -11.39 -2.95
C ILE A 512 23.57 -12.31 -3.36
N TYR A 513 22.44 -11.73 -3.76
CA TYR A 513 21.30 -12.42 -4.35
C TYR A 513 21.18 -12.05 -5.82
N LYS A 514 20.83 -13.03 -6.66
CA LYS A 514 20.49 -12.89 -8.08
C LYS A 514 19.04 -13.32 -8.27
N GLY A 515 18.14 -12.34 -8.41
CA GLY A 515 16.72 -12.58 -8.66
C GLY A 515 16.36 -12.35 -10.13
N GLU A 516 15.63 -13.28 -10.75
CA GLU A 516 15.24 -13.21 -12.17
C GLU A 516 14.60 -11.87 -12.57
N LYS A 517 13.75 -11.31 -11.68
CA LYS A 517 13.01 -10.06 -11.94
C LYS A 517 13.52 -8.86 -11.16
N LYS A 518 14.24 -9.10 -10.07
CA LYS A 518 14.65 -8.06 -9.09
C LYS A 518 16.11 -7.64 -9.27
N GLY A 519 16.84 -8.24 -10.20
CA GLY A 519 18.26 -7.94 -10.41
C GLY A 519 19.13 -8.45 -9.26
N PHE A 520 20.18 -7.69 -8.95
CA PHE A 520 21.16 -8.05 -7.93
C PHE A 520 20.94 -7.27 -6.65
N ARG A 521 21.02 -7.98 -5.52
CA ARG A 521 20.89 -7.40 -4.17
C ARG A 521 22.08 -7.80 -3.32
N GLY A 522 22.61 -6.86 -2.53
CA GLY A 522 23.59 -7.14 -1.49
C GLY A 522 22.90 -7.30 -0.15
N GLU A 523 23.45 -8.16 0.70
CA GLU A 523 23.10 -8.28 2.12
C GLU A 523 24.31 -7.93 2.96
N TRP A 524 24.11 -7.07 3.94
CA TRP A 524 25.08 -6.68 4.94
C TRP A 524 24.55 -7.06 6.32
N GLN A 525 25.45 -7.18 7.28
CA GLN A 525 25.10 -7.24 8.69
C GLN A 525 25.81 -6.13 9.46
N ILE A 526 25.13 -5.51 10.40
CA ILE A 526 25.73 -4.77 11.51
C ILE A 526 26.06 -5.81 12.58
N LEU A 527 27.32 -5.86 13.00
CA LEU A 527 27.84 -6.85 13.92
C LEU A 527 28.45 -6.16 15.13
N VAL A 528 27.94 -6.48 16.31
CA VAL A 528 28.54 -6.13 17.60
C VAL A 528 29.26 -7.36 18.12
N LEU A 529 30.59 -7.27 18.27
CA LEU A 529 31.45 -8.35 18.74
C LEU A 529 32.08 -8.05 20.10
N GLY A 530 32.42 -9.13 20.80
CA GLY A 530 33.21 -9.11 22.02
C GLY A 530 32.34 -9.10 23.26
N LYS A 531 32.76 -9.89 24.25
CA LYS A 531 32.02 -10.12 25.50
C LYS A 531 31.58 -8.84 26.18
N GLU A 532 32.47 -7.84 26.28
CA GLU A 532 32.14 -6.57 26.93
C GLU A 532 31.01 -5.81 26.22
N ASN A 533 31.12 -5.62 24.90
CA ASN A 533 30.10 -4.94 24.09
C ASN A 533 28.77 -5.70 24.14
N PHE A 534 28.83 -7.03 24.01
CA PHE A 534 27.67 -7.90 24.09
C PHE A 534 26.93 -7.76 25.43
N GLU A 535 27.63 -7.92 26.55
CA GLU A 535 27.02 -7.83 27.88
C GLU A 535 26.54 -6.40 28.21
N LYS A 536 27.20 -5.38 27.68
CA LYS A 536 26.76 -3.98 27.82
C LYS A 536 25.45 -3.73 27.08
N MET A 537 25.32 -4.23 25.85
CA MET A 537 24.11 -4.09 25.06
C MET A 537 22.98 -4.96 25.64
N LYS A 538 23.26 -6.22 25.97
CA LYS A 538 22.30 -7.15 26.56
C LYS A 538 21.69 -6.61 27.85
N ARG A 539 22.49 -6.11 28.80
CA ARG A 539 21.96 -5.48 30.03
C ARG A 539 21.02 -4.31 29.76
N GLN A 540 21.35 -3.50 28.76
CA GLN A 540 20.50 -2.37 28.38
C GLN A 540 19.21 -2.86 27.74
N LEU A 541 19.24 -3.83 26.81
CA LEU A 541 18.03 -4.40 26.20
C LEU A 541 17.15 -5.17 27.20
N ASP A 542 17.76 -5.92 28.14
CA ASP A 542 17.06 -6.77 29.12
C ASP A 542 16.18 -5.99 30.12
N SER A 543 16.54 -4.74 30.43
CA SER A 543 15.72 -3.90 31.32
C SER A 543 14.30 -3.68 30.79
N VAL A 544 14.08 -3.75 29.47
CA VAL A 544 12.73 -3.57 28.88
C VAL A 544 11.94 -4.88 28.87
N TRP A 545 12.62 -6.02 28.77
CA TRP A 545 11.99 -7.35 28.85
C TRP A 545 11.46 -7.68 30.25
N ARG A 546 11.96 -7.00 31.28
CA ARG A 546 11.58 -7.26 32.68
C ARG A 546 10.65 -6.21 33.30
N GLU A 547 10.62 -4.97 32.82
CA GLU A 547 9.90 -3.87 33.49
C GLU A 547 8.50 -3.53 32.92
N GLU A 548 8.05 -4.08 31.78
CA GLU A 548 6.65 -3.91 31.32
C GLU A 548 5.69 -4.99 31.88
N GLY A 549 6.08 -5.67 32.97
CA GLY A 549 5.28 -6.71 33.64
C GLY A 549 4.46 -6.26 34.86
N ASP A 550 4.81 -5.16 35.54
CA ASP A 550 4.21 -4.78 36.83
C ASP A 550 4.11 -3.25 37.01
N VAL A 551 3.43 -2.55 36.10
CA VAL A 551 2.89 -1.21 36.40
C VAL A 551 1.38 -1.24 36.14
N GLU A 552 0.68 -1.66 37.20
CA GLU A 552 -0.73 -1.45 37.57
C GLU A 552 -1.82 -1.71 36.50
N ARG A 553 -2.51 -2.84 36.71
CA ARG A 553 -3.92 -3.04 36.35
C ARG A 553 -4.84 -2.21 37.22
#